data_AF-A0A6B0T611-F1
#
_entry.id   AF-A0A6B0T611-F1
#
_cell.length_a   1.000
_cell.length_b   1.000
_cell.length_c   1.000
_cell.angle_alpha   90.00
_cell.angle_beta   90.00
_cell.angle_gamma   90.00
#
_symmetry.space_group_name_H-M   'P 1'
#
loop_
_entity.id
_entity.type
_entity.pdbx_description
1 polymer ?
#
loop_
_entity_poly.entity_id
_entity_poly.type
_entity_poly.pdbx_seq_one_letter_code
_entity_poly.pdbx_strand_id
1 'polypeptide(L)'
;MDEITTEMRDAIESEGYEVDDVTTNRDKLRISIRDPEASGEVLRELTYETLAEEDVLGFNVTTESTASGEINTVVSFRYRG
;
A
#
# COMPACT_ATOMS: atom_id res chain seq x y z
N MET A 1 14.30 1.14 -3.70
CA MET A 1 12.87 0.86 -3.91
C MET A 1 12.45 -0.38 -3.14
N ASP A 2 13.20 -1.48 -3.23
CA ASP A 2 12.91 -2.73 -2.52
C ASP A 2 12.88 -2.58 -0.98
N GLU A 3 13.73 -1.71 -0.43
CA GLU A 3 13.75 -1.37 1.01
C GLU A 3 12.41 -0.74 1.43
N ILE A 4 11.95 0.31 0.73
CA ILE A 4 10.67 0.97 1.00
C ILE A 4 9.49 0.02 0.87
N THR A 5 9.48 -0.85 -0.16
CA THR A 5 8.42 -1.87 -0.27
C THR A 5 8.42 -2.86 0.88
N THR A 6 9.60 -3.18 1.41
CA THR A 6 9.75 -4.08 2.56
C THR A 6 9.28 -3.38 3.83
N GLU A 7 9.68 -2.12 4.05
CA GLU A 7 9.25 -1.31 5.20
C GLU A 7 7.74 -1.08 5.19
N MET A 8 7.16 -0.69 4.05
CA MET A 8 5.72 -0.52 3.91
C MET A 8 4.95 -1.82 4.14
N ARG A 9 5.47 -2.93 3.62
CA ARG A 9 4.89 -4.24 3.86
C ARG A 9 4.93 -4.58 5.36
N ASP A 10 6.07 -4.40 6.02
CA ASP A 10 6.24 -4.67 7.44
C ASP A 10 5.33 -3.79 8.30
N ALA A 11 5.20 -2.50 7.98
CA ALA A 11 4.28 -1.58 8.65
C ALA A 11 2.81 -2.02 8.52
N ILE A 12 2.38 -2.44 7.34
CA ILE A 12 1.03 -2.94 7.09
C ILE A 12 0.78 -4.27 7.82
N GLU A 13 1.73 -5.20 7.76
CA GLU A 13 1.64 -6.48 8.48
C GLU A 13 1.68 -6.29 10.00
N SER A 14 2.41 -5.28 10.50
CA SER A 14 2.51 -4.92 11.92
C SER A 14 1.18 -4.39 12.48
N GLU A 15 0.38 -3.70 11.66
CA GLU A 15 -1.00 -3.32 12.01
C GLU A 15 -1.99 -4.48 11.93
N GLY A 16 -1.57 -5.65 11.44
CA GLY A 16 -2.38 -6.86 11.36
C GLY A 16 -3.08 -7.08 10.02
N TYR A 17 -2.72 -6.33 8.98
CA TYR A 17 -3.23 -6.54 7.62
C TYR A 17 -2.38 -7.55 6.83
N GLU A 18 -3.02 -8.39 6.01
CA GLU A 18 -2.29 -9.35 5.16
C GLU A 18 -1.96 -8.73 3.79
N VAL A 19 -0.68 -8.57 3.47
CA VAL A 19 -0.24 -8.09 2.17
C VAL A 19 -0.23 -9.24 1.15
N ASP A 20 -1.00 -9.08 0.07
CA ASP A 20 -1.13 -10.05 -1.02
C ASP A 20 0.01 -9.95 -2.04
N ASP A 21 0.29 -8.73 -2.51
CA ASP A 21 1.33 -8.48 -3.51
C ASP A 21 1.85 -7.04 -3.44
N VAL A 22 3.16 -6.85 -3.61
CA VAL A 22 3.77 -5.52 -3.71
C VAL A 22 4.49 -5.39 -5.04
N THR A 23 4.02 -4.46 -5.87
CA THR A 23 4.58 -4.19 -7.18
C THR A 23 5.04 -2.73 -7.27
N THR A 24 6.26 -2.52 -7.77
CA THR A 24 6.77 -1.17 -8.08
C THR A 24 6.90 -0.97 -9.59
N ASN A 25 6.46 0.18 -10.10
CA ASN A 25 6.59 0.58 -11.49
C ASN A 25 7.25 1.96 -11.61
N ARG A 26 8.56 1.96 -11.90
CA ARG A 26 9.42 3.15 -12.02
C ARG A 26 9.45 4.00 -10.73
N ASP A 27 8.43 4.80 -10.49
CA ASP A 27 8.26 5.63 -9.29
C ASP A 27 6.94 5.32 -8.56
N LYS A 28 6.08 4.48 -9.14
CA LYS A 28 4.75 4.16 -8.60
C LYS A 28 4.82 2.87 -7.80
N LEU A 29 4.47 2.94 -6.53
CA LEU A 29 4.36 1.80 -5.64
C LEU A 29 2.89 1.37 -5.58
N ARG A 30 2.64 0.06 -5.68
CA ARG A 30 1.30 -0.54 -5.60
C ARG A 30 1.36 -1.71 -4.63
N ILE A 31 0.52 -1.69 -3.61
CA ILE A 31 0.41 -2.72 -2.58
C ILE A 31 -1.01 -3.24 -2.62
N SER A 32 -1.15 -4.54 -2.83
CA SER A 32 -2.41 -5.27 -2.73
C SER A 32 -2.49 -5.90 -1.35
N ILE A 33 -3.61 -5.71 -0.66
CA ILE A 33 -3.87 -6.19 0.70
C ILE A 33 -5.07 -7.12 0.61
N ARG A 34 -4.95 -8.33 1.15
CA ARG A 34 -6.02 -9.34 1.20
C ARG A 34 -6.98 -9.05 2.35
N ASP A 35 -7.40 -7.80 2.45
CA ASP A 35 -8.38 -7.37 3.44
C ASP A 35 -9.32 -6.32 2.81
N PRO A 36 -10.62 -6.64 2.68
CA PRO A 36 -11.61 -5.74 2.10
C PRO A 36 -12.06 -4.63 3.04
N GLU A 37 -11.76 -4.74 4.34
CA GLU A 37 -12.10 -3.76 5.37
C GLU A 37 -10.91 -2.86 5.73
N ALA A 38 -9.78 -3.03 5.01
CA ALA A 38 -8.59 -2.23 5.22
C ALA A 38 -8.91 -0.75 4.99
N SER A 39 -8.72 0.03 6.06
CA SER A 39 -9.09 1.42 6.07
C SER A 39 -8.08 2.24 5.28
N GLY A 40 -8.52 2.83 4.17
CA GLY A 40 -7.67 3.67 3.34
C GLY A 40 -7.05 4.86 4.09
N GLU A 41 -7.71 5.35 5.13
CA GLU A 41 -7.18 6.38 6.03
C GLU A 41 -6.03 5.86 6.90
N VAL A 42 -6.17 4.67 7.49
CA VAL A 42 -5.12 4.00 8.28
C VAL A 42 -3.90 3.71 7.39
N LEU A 43 -4.14 3.16 6.20
CA LEU A 43 -3.08 2.89 5.23
C LEU A 43 -2.33 4.16 4.80
N ARG A 44 -3.06 5.27 4.68
CA ARG A 44 -2.48 6.57 4.38
C ARG A 44 -1.63 7.07 5.54
N GLU A 45 -2.12 6.96 6.77
CA GLU A 45 -1.39 7.34 7.98
C GLU A 45 -0.10 6.53 8.13
N LEU A 46 -0.17 5.20 7.99
CA LEU A 46 1.00 4.31 7.97
C LEU A 46 2.02 4.70 6.90
N THR A 47 1.53 5.06 5.71
CA THR A 47 2.39 5.50 4.61
C THR A 47 3.17 6.76 5.00
N TYR A 48 2.51 7.72 5.66
CA TYR A 48 3.15 8.97 6.08
C TYR A 48 3.96 8.85 7.38
N GLU A 49 3.71 7.82 8.18
CA GLU A 49 4.56 7.47 9.32
C GLU A 49 5.88 6.83 8.84
N THR A 50 5.80 6.03 7.77
CA THR A 50 6.96 5.34 7.18
C THR A 50 7.75 6.26 6.23
N LEU A 51 7.06 7.07 5.43
CA LEU A 51 7.63 7.90 4.37
C LEU A 51 7.27 9.37 4.59
N ALA A 52 8.14 10.29 4.19
CA ALA A 52 7.81 11.70 4.30
C ALA A 52 6.63 12.05 3.37
N GLU A 53 5.70 12.87 3.88
CA GLU A 53 4.51 13.28 3.13
C GLU A 53 4.88 14.00 1.81
N GLU A 54 6.03 14.68 1.78
CA GLU A 54 6.57 15.34 0.59
C GLU A 54 7.04 14.38 -0.51
N ASP A 55 7.44 13.17 -0.14
CA ASP A 55 7.89 12.12 -1.06
C ASP A 55 6.73 11.32 -1.65
N VAL A 56 5.52 11.43 -1.08
CA VAL A 56 4.35 10.65 -1.46
C VAL A 56 3.36 11.50 -2.28
N LEU A 57 3.29 11.22 -3.58
CA LEU A 57 2.45 11.93 -4.55
C LEU A 57 1.33 11.06 -5.09
N GLY A 58 0.11 11.62 -5.11
CA GLY A 58 -1.04 10.95 -5.73
C GLY A 58 -1.45 9.65 -5.05
N PHE A 59 -1.44 9.65 -3.71
CA PHE A 59 -1.89 8.53 -2.90
C PHE A 59 -3.35 8.20 -3.20
N ASN A 60 -3.59 6.94 -3.57
CA ASN A 60 -4.88 6.44 -3.98
C ASN A 60 -5.11 5.05 -3.41
N VAL A 61 -6.22 4.86 -2.71
CA VAL A 61 -6.68 3.57 -2.22
C VAL A 61 -7.90 3.16 -3.01
N THR A 62 -7.96 1.90 -3.43
CA THR A 62 -9.05 1.36 -4.24
C THR A 62 -9.26 -0.09 -3.88
N THR A 63 -10.51 -0.48 -3.68
CA THR A 63 -10.89 -1.89 -3.54
C THR A 63 -11.03 -2.51 -4.92
N GLU A 64 -10.25 -3.54 -5.21
CA GLU A 64 -10.31 -4.32 -6.46
C GLU A 64 -10.74 -5.75 -6.15
N SER A 65 -11.63 -6.29 -6.97
CA SER A 65 -11.98 -7.71 -6.92
C SER A 65 -10.97 -8.53 -7.71
N THR A 66 -10.43 -9.58 -7.10
CA THR A 66 -9.48 -10.49 -7.73
C THR A 66 -10.19 -11.41 -8.71
N ALA A 67 -9.41 -12.09 -9.57
CA ALA A 67 -9.94 -13.11 -10.47
C ALA A 67 -10.63 -14.28 -9.73
N SER A 68 -10.31 -14.49 -8.44
CA SER A 68 -10.93 -15.48 -7.57
C SER A 68 -12.26 -15.00 -6.94
N GLY A 69 -12.64 -13.73 -7.15
CA GLY A 69 -13.83 -13.12 -6.54
C GLY A 69 -13.63 -12.59 -5.13
N GLU A 70 -12.38 -12.56 -4.64
CA GLU A 70 -12.01 -11.96 -3.35
C GLU A 70 -11.92 -10.44 -3.51
N ILE A 71 -12.32 -9.68 -2.48
CA ILE A 71 -12.19 -8.22 -2.49
C ILE A 71 -10.90 -7.87 -1.76
N ASN A 72 -9.98 -7.22 -2.48
CA ASN A 72 -8.69 -6.79 -1.96
C ASN A 72 -8.63 -5.26 -1.96
N THR A 73 -7.92 -4.70 -0.98
CA THR A 73 -7.64 -3.28 -0.94
C THR A 73 -6.30 -3.03 -1.59
N VAL A 74 -6.28 -2.17 -2.60
CA VAL A 74 -5.10 -1.80 -3.36
C VAL A 74 -4.73 -0.37 -3.07
N VAL A 75 -3.56 -0.18 -2.48
CA VAL A 75 -2.93 1.11 -2.25
C VAL A 75 -1.98 1.38 -3.40
N SER A 76 -2.04 2.58 -3.98
CA SER A 76 -1.06 3.00 -4.96
C SER A 76 -0.72 4.47 -4.83
N PHE A 77 0.57 4.79 -4.93
CA PHE A 77 1.07 6.16 -4.85
C PHE A 77 2.38 6.25 -5.61
N ARG A 78 2.81 7.49 -5.89
CA ARG A 78 4.12 7.75 -6.47
C ARG A 78 5.08 8.16 -5.37
N TYR A 79 6.22 7.49 -5.28
CA TYR A 79 7.31 7.85 -4.39
C TYR A 79 8.35 8.70 -5.14
N ARG A 80 8.83 9.78 -4.52
CA ARG A 80 9.81 10.72 -5.11
C ARG A 80 10.94 11.09 -4.14
N GLY A 81 11.46 10.10 -3.42
CA GLY A 81 12.72 10.22 -2.66
C GLY A 81 13.95 9.73 -3.42
#